data_AF-A0AAU1R8P8-F1
#
_entry.id   AF-A0AAU1R8P8-F1
#
_cell.length_a   1.000
_cell.length_b   1.000
_cell.length_c   1.000
_cell.angle_alpha   90.00
_cell.angle_beta   90.00
_cell.angle_gamma   90.00
#
_symmetry.space_group_name_H-M   'P 1'
#
loop_
_entity.id
_entity.type
_entity.pdbx_description
1 polymer ?
#
loop_
_entity_poly.entity_id
_entity_poly.type
_entity_poly.pdbx_seq_one_letter_code
_entity_poly.pdbx_strand_id
1 'polypeptide(L)'
;MTRLTPADLEAARDRIVPDVVASGLSVLFCGINPGLMTAATGHHFARPGNRFWPVLHLSGFTPRLLAPAEQEELLSYGLGITNVVARATARADELSAQEYRDGGRLLTAKVERLRPRWLAVVGVTAYRSAFGEPKARIGPQDRMIGGTRVWALPNPSGLNAHWTAAAMAEEYGRLRAAASEDDGVGLPG
;
A
#
# COMPACT_ATOMS: atom_id res chain seq x y z
N MET A 1 -3.68 24.63 10.72
CA MET A 1 -2.73 23.54 11.04
C MET A 1 -1.32 24.08 10.92
N THR A 2 -0.52 23.98 11.97
CA THR A 2 0.89 24.40 11.96
C THR A 2 1.66 23.57 10.94
N ARG A 3 2.41 24.22 10.06
CA ARG A 3 3.24 23.53 9.05
C ARG A 3 4.36 22.80 9.77
N LEU A 4 4.46 21.48 9.57
CA LEU A 4 5.55 20.67 10.14
C LEU A 4 6.91 21.21 9.67
N THR A 5 7.82 21.39 10.63
CA THR A 5 9.19 21.82 10.38
C THR A 5 10.08 20.62 10.03
N PRO A 6 11.27 20.84 9.43
CA PRO A 6 12.23 19.76 9.22
C PRO A 6 12.62 19.03 10.52
N ALA A 7 12.69 19.74 11.65
CA ALA A 7 12.98 19.15 12.96
C ALA A 7 11.85 18.21 13.42
N ASP A 8 10.59 18.59 13.20
CA ASP A 8 9.43 17.74 13.54
C ASP A 8 9.43 16.44 12.71
N LEU A 9 9.83 16.54 11.43
CA LEU A 9 9.93 15.39 10.54
C LEU A 9 11.05 14.45 10.96
N GLU A 10 12.22 14.99 11.34
CA GLU A 10 13.35 14.18 11.79
C GLU A 10 13.05 13.49 13.14
N ALA A 11 12.37 14.19 14.06
CA ALA A 11 11.91 13.61 15.33
C ALA A 11 10.88 12.48 15.16
N ALA A 12 10.33 12.29 13.95
CA ALA A 12 9.39 11.22 13.65
C ALA A 12 10.05 9.94 13.12
N ARG A 13 11.39 9.89 12.95
CA ARG A 13 12.11 8.75 12.34
C ARG A 13 11.88 7.40 13.05
N ASP A 14 11.57 7.43 14.36
CA ASP A 14 11.31 6.22 15.16
C ASP A 14 9.82 5.97 15.42
N ARG A 15 8.93 6.78 14.85
CA ARG A 15 7.48 6.58 15.02
C ARG A 15 6.98 5.46 14.12
N ILE A 16 6.22 4.57 14.74
CA ILE A 16 5.46 3.54 14.02
C ILE A 16 4.13 4.14 13.60
N VAL A 17 3.74 3.90 12.34
CA VAL A 17 2.42 4.24 11.83
C VAL A 17 1.53 3.01 11.95
N PRO A 18 0.43 3.07 12.71
CA PRO A 18 -0.51 1.95 12.81
C PRO A 18 -1.05 1.54 11.44
N ASP A 19 -1.28 0.25 11.27
CA ASP A 19 -1.97 -0.26 10.08
C ASP A 19 -3.45 0.11 10.14
N VAL A 20 -4.05 0.37 8.97
CA VAL A 20 -5.49 0.48 8.80
C VAL A 20 -5.98 -0.86 8.28
N VAL A 21 -6.47 -1.73 9.17
CA VAL A 21 -6.83 -3.11 8.83
C VAL A 21 -8.08 -3.59 9.54
N ALA A 22 -8.83 -4.44 8.85
CA ALA A 22 -9.95 -5.22 9.39
C ALA A 22 -9.91 -6.64 8.79
N SER A 23 -10.76 -7.53 9.28
CA SER A 23 -11.02 -8.82 8.62
C SER A 23 -11.91 -8.63 7.39
N GLY A 24 -11.75 -9.48 6.37
CA GLY A 24 -12.65 -9.50 5.21
C GLY A 24 -12.42 -8.38 4.20
N LEU A 25 -11.21 -7.81 4.16
CA LEU A 25 -10.85 -6.78 3.17
C LEU A 25 -10.83 -7.35 1.75
N SER A 26 -11.45 -6.65 0.80
CA SER A 26 -11.29 -6.93 -0.63
C SER A 26 -9.85 -6.67 -1.07
N VAL A 27 -9.24 -5.57 -0.62
CA VAL A 27 -7.84 -5.23 -0.93
C VAL A 27 -7.11 -4.68 0.29
N LEU A 28 -5.93 -5.26 0.59
CA LEU A 28 -4.96 -4.68 1.51
C LEU A 28 -3.83 -4.04 0.68
N PHE A 29 -3.78 -2.70 0.66
CA PHE A 29 -2.66 -1.97 0.07
C PHE A 29 -1.44 -2.02 1.01
N CYS A 30 -0.28 -2.26 0.44
CA CYS A 30 0.97 -2.36 1.19
C CYS A 30 2.01 -1.40 0.60
N GLY A 31 2.28 -0.30 1.28
CA GLY A 31 3.37 0.60 0.96
C GLY A 31 4.74 -0.01 1.28
N ILE A 32 5.81 0.73 0.96
CA ILE A 32 7.18 0.29 1.24
C ILE A 32 7.46 0.41 2.74
N ASN A 33 7.50 1.66 3.21
CA ASN A 33 7.69 2.04 4.60
C ASN A 33 7.20 3.48 4.81
N PRO A 34 6.94 3.89 6.06
CA PRO A 34 6.61 5.27 6.37
C PRO A 34 7.71 6.24 5.92
N GLY A 35 7.36 7.23 5.10
CA GLY A 35 8.20 8.42 4.96
C GLY A 35 8.07 9.32 6.19
N LEU A 36 9.00 10.24 6.43
CA LEU A 36 8.96 11.13 7.61
C LEU A 36 7.65 11.91 7.77
N MET A 37 7.02 12.35 6.67
CA MET A 37 5.71 13.01 6.74
C MET A 37 4.63 12.05 7.27
N THR A 38 4.61 10.82 6.78
CA THR A 38 3.67 9.78 7.23
C THR A 38 3.91 9.40 8.68
N ALA A 39 5.18 9.34 9.11
CA ALA A 39 5.52 9.10 10.51
C ALA A 39 5.12 10.28 11.42
N ALA A 40 5.29 11.52 10.96
CA ALA A 40 4.94 12.72 11.72
C ALA A 40 3.43 12.90 11.88
N THR A 41 2.65 12.60 10.83
CA THR A 41 1.18 12.74 10.85
C THR A 41 0.46 11.49 11.36
N GLY A 42 1.09 10.32 11.32
CA GLY A 42 0.43 9.04 11.57
C GLY A 42 -0.49 8.60 10.42
N HIS A 43 -0.39 9.24 9.25
CA HIS A 43 -1.27 8.97 8.11
C HIS A 43 -0.50 8.44 6.89
N HIS A 44 -0.98 7.33 6.34
CA HIS A 44 -0.35 6.68 5.19
C HIS A 44 -0.37 7.59 3.96
N PHE A 45 0.75 7.60 3.24
CA PHE A 45 0.94 8.39 2.02
C PHE A 45 0.66 9.90 2.17
N ALA A 46 0.92 10.48 3.34
CA ALA A 46 0.59 11.88 3.65
C ALA A 46 1.52 12.93 2.99
N ARG A 47 2.63 12.52 2.37
CA ARG A 47 3.57 13.46 1.74
C ARG A 47 2.89 14.22 0.58
N PRO A 48 2.94 15.56 0.54
CA PRO A 48 2.49 16.32 -0.61
C PRO A 48 3.15 15.84 -1.90
N GLY A 49 2.35 15.67 -2.96
CA GLY A 49 2.79 15.11 -4.24
C GLY A 49 2.87 13.58 -4.29
N ASN A 50 2.57 12.87 -3.19
CA ASN A 50 2.26 11.45 -3.27
C ASN A 50 0.89 11.27 -3.96
N ARG A 51 0.84 10.36 -4.92
CA ARG A 51 -0.33 10.17 -5.79
C ARG A 51 -1.27 9.05 -5.35
N PHE A 52 -1.00 8.37 -4.22
CA PHE A 52 -1.81 7.24 -3.77
C PHE A 52 -3.29 7.60 -3.66
N TRP A 53 -3.63 8.63 -2.88
CA TRP A 53 -5.02 9.05 -2.66
C TRP A 53 -5.72 9.53 -3.96
N PRO A 54 -5.10 10.41 -4.79
CA PRO A 54 -5.66 10.73 -6.11
C PRO A 54 -5.88 9.52 -7.01
N VAL A 55 -4.90 8.61 -7.11
CA VAL A 55 -4.99 7.42 -7.96
C VAL A 55 -6.05 6.45 -7.45
N LEU A 56 -6.17 6.27 -6.14
CA LEU A 56 -7.19 5.45 -5.51
C LEU A 56 -8.60 5.95 -5.87
N HIS A 57 -8.82 7.26 -5.81
CA HIS A 57 -10.09 7.85 -6.22
C HIS A 57 -10.31 7.72 -7.74
N LEU A 58 -9.32 8.09 -8.56
CA LEU A 58 -9.43 8.06 -10.03
C LEU A 58 -9.66 6.65 -10.59
N SER A 59 -9.19 5.62 -9.89
CA SER A 59 -9.41 4.21 -10.22
C SER A 59 -10.77 3.67 -9.75
N GLY A 60 -11.56 4.49 -9.05
CA GLY A 60 -12.92 4.16 -8.60
C GLY A 60 -12.98 3.36 -7.30
N PHE A 61 -11.87 3.19 -6.58
CA PHE A 61 -11.89 2.52 -5.27
C PHE A 61 -12.64 3.32 -4.20
N THR A 62 -12.63 4.66 -4.31
CA THR A 62 -13.35 5.55 -3.40
C THR A 62 -14.27 6.51 -4.18
N PRO A 63 -15.48 6.80 -3.68
CA PRO A 63 -16.45 7.65 -4.38
C PRO A 63 -16.03 9.12 -4.46
N ARG A 64 -15.10 9.53 -3.59
CA ARG A 64 -14.50 10.86 -3.53
C ARG A 64 -13.01 10.75 -3.26
N LEU A 65 -12.29 11.86 -3.45
CA LEU A 65 -10.91 11.98 -3.00
C LEU A 65 -10.87 12.10 -1.47
N LEU A 66 -10.31 11.08 -0.80
CA LEU A 66 -10.05 11.11 0.64
C LEU A 66 -8.72 11.83 0.92
N ALA A 67 -8.69 12.61 2.00
CA ALA A 67 -7.46 13.08 2.60
C ALA A 67 -6.77 11.96 3.40
N PRO A 68 -5.44 11.99 3.58
CA PRO A 68 -4.73 10.98 4.38
C PRO A 68 -5.29 10.79 5.81
N ALA A 69 -5.80 11.87 6.43
CA ALA A 69 -6.39 11.81 7.76
C ALA A 69 -7.71 11.02 7.81
N GLU A 70 -8.35 10.80 6.66
CA GLU A 70 -9.60 10.06 6.51
C GLU A 70 -9.35 8.56 6.24
N GLN A 71 -8.11 8.08 6.42
CA GLN A 71 -7.71 6.70 6.06
C GLN A 71 -8.55 5.60 6.70
N GLU A 72 -9.13 5.82 7.87
CA GLU A 72 -10.01 4.84 8.54
C GLU A 72 -11.31 4.58 7.74
N GLU A 73 -11.76 5.54 6.93
CA GLU A 73 -12.93 5.37 6.06
C GLU A 73 -12.73 4.25 5.02
N LEU A 74 -11.47 3.91 4.69
CA LEU A 74 -11.15 2.81 3.79
C LEU A 74 -11.75 1.47 4.22
N LEU A 75 -11.85 1.24 5.53
CA LEU A 75 -12.42 0.00 6.07
C LEU A 75 -13.89 -0.17 5.66
N SER A 76 -14.64 0.94 5.55
CA SER A 76 -16.04 0.91 5.08
C SER A 76 -16.17 0.49 3.60
N TYR A 77 -15.09 0.63 2.83
CA TYR A 77 -15.00 0.21 1.43
C TYR A 77 -14.34 -1.17 1.25
N GLY A 78 -14.06 -1.90 2.35
CA GLY A 78 -13.34 -3.17 2.32
C GLY A 78 -11.85 -3.01 1.96
N LEU A 79 -11.29 -1.83 2.16
CA LEU A 79 -9.89 -1.51 1.82
C LEU A 79 -9.07 -1.31 3.10
N GLY A 80 -7.81 -1.74 3.09
CA GLY A 80 -6.87 -1.50 4.18
C GLY A 80 -5.52 -1.00 3.69
N ILE A 81 -4.70 -0.49 4.61
CA ILE A 81 -3.34 -0.02 4.35
C ILE A 81 -2.36 -0.55 5.40
N THR A 82 -1.22 -1.04 4.94
CA THR A 82 -0.06 -1.41 5.75
C THR A 82 1.25 -1.04 5.01
N ASN A 83 2.41 -1.39 5.57
CA ASN A 83 3.71 -1.29 4.90
C ASN A 83 4.51 -2.59 5.03
N VAL A 84 5.43 -2.83 4.10
CA VAL A 84 6.39 -3.94 4.17
C VAL A 84 7.28 -3.78 5.39
N VAL A 85 7.86 -2.59 5.57
CA VAL A 85 8.77 -2.28 6.68
C VAL A 85 8.13 -1.23 7.59
N ALA A 86 8.12 -1.50 8.89
CA ALA A 86 7.51 -0.61 9.89
C ALA A 86 8.34 0.66 10.17
N ARG A 87 9.67 0.57 10.03
CA ARG A 87 10.61 1.66 10.33
C ARG A 87 10.46 2.82 9.35
N ALA A 88 10.34 4.04 9.87
CA ALA A 88 10.29 5.24 9.05
C ALA A 88 11.68 5.62 8.53
N THR A 89 11.74 6.12 7.29
CA THR A 89 12.98 6.64 6.71
C THR A 89 12.71 7.92 5.92
N ALA A 90 13.75 8.75 5.71
CA ALA A 90 13.64 9.89 4.82
C ALA A 90 13.54 9.44 3.36
N ARG A 91 14.24 8.35 3.04
CA ARG A 91 14.31 7.76 1.70
C ARG A 91 14.22 6.23 1.78
N ALA A 92 13.53 5.63 0.82
CA ALA A 92 13.35 4.18 0.77
C ALA A 92 14.66 3.41 0.46
N ASP A 93 15.70 4.10 -0.05
CA ASP A 93 17.04 3.53 -0.29
C ASP A 93 17.87 3.36 1.00
N GLU A 94 17.38 3.87 2.14
CA GLU A 94 17.94 3.61 3.48
C GLU A 94 17.55 2.24 4.06
N LEU A 95 16.65 1.50 3.38
CA LEU A 95 16.24 0.17 3.81
C LEU A 95 17.20 -0.88 3.26
N SER A 96 17.71 -1.72 4.16
CA SER A 96 18.56 -2.85 3.78
C SER A 96 17.75 -3.97 3.12
N ALA A 97 18.42 -4.80 2.32
CA ALA A 97 17.81 -6.00 1.75
C ALA A 97 17.31 -6.98 2.83
N GLN A 98 17.91 -6.96 4.03
CA GLN A 98 17.45 -7.79 5.15
C GLN A 98 16.12 -7.28 5.69
N GLU A 99 15.96 -5.96 5.86
CA GLU A 99 14.70 -5.37 6.32
C GLU A 99 13.55 -5.65 5.36
N TYR A 100 13.79 -5.61 4.05
CA TYR A 100 12.77 -6.02 3.08
C TYR A 100 12.37 -7.49 3.25
N ARG A 101 13.34 -8.39 3.39
CA ARG A 101 13.07 -9.84 3.57
C ARG A 101 12.35 -10.12 4.88
N ASP A 102 12.69 -9.41 5.95
CA ASP A 102 12.04 -9.54 7.26
C ASP A 102 10.62 -8.98 7.20
N GLY A 103 10.46 -7.81 6.60
CA GLY A 103 9.16 -7.18 6.33
C GLY A 103 8.25 -8.05 5.47
N GLY A 104 8.79 -8.71 4.44
CA GLY A 104 8.06 -9.68 3.62
C GLY A 104 7.50 -10.85 4.44
N ARG A 105 8.29 -11.43 5.35
CA ARG A 105 7.81 -12.50 6.25
C ARG A 105 6.71 -12.03 7.19
N LEU A 106 6.87 -10.83 7.77
CA LEU A 106 5.86 -10.25 8.65
C LEU A 106 4.57 -9.90 7.89
N LEU A 107 4.69 -9.41 6.66
CA LEU A 107 3.56 -9.13 5.78
C LEU A 107 2.82 -10.42 5.41
N THR A 108 3.54 -11.50 5.10
CA THR A 108 2.94 -12.83 4.85
C THR A 108 2.11 -13.28 6.05
N ALA A 109 2.67 -13.27 7.26
CA ALA A 109 1.95 -13.66 8.47
C ALA A 109 0.71 -12.78 8.73
N LYS A 110 0.81 -11.47 8.45
CA LYS A 110 -0.31 -10.53 8.56
C LYS A 110 -1.42 -10.86 7.56
N VAL A 111 -1.06 -11.16 6.32
CA VAL A 111 -2.00 -11.53 5.26
C VAL A 111 -2.67 -12.86 5.55
N GLU A 112 -1.94 -13.87 6.03
CA GLU A 112 -2.51 -15.15 6.45
C GLU A 112 -3.54 -14.99 7.57
N ARG A 113 -3.31 -14.04 8.49
CA ARG A 113 -4.25 -13.73 9.58
C ARG A 113 -5.48 -12.96 9.08
N LEU A 114 -5.28 -11.90 8.32
CA LEU A 114 -6.35 -10.99 7.89
C LEU A 114 -7.18 -11.56 6.72
N ARG A 115 -6.57 -12.45 5.93
CA ARG A 115 -7.11 -13.08 4.73
C ARG A 115 -7.80 -12.07 3.79
N PRO A 116 -7.13 -10.96 3.41
CA PRO A 116 -7.68 -10.10 2.38
C PRO A 116 -7.76 -10.88 1.07
N ARG A 117 -8.65 -10.50 0.17
CA ARG A 117 -8.76 -11.20 -1.12
C ARG A 117 -7.54 -10.91 -1.99
N TRP A 118 -7.13 -9.65 -1.98
CA TRP A 118 -5.94 -9.16 -2.64
C TRP A 118 -4.96 -8.48 -1.68
N LEU A 119 -3.68 -8.81 -1.81
CA LEU A 119 -2.58 -7.99 -1.33
C LEU A 119 -2.05 -7.17 -2.51
N ALA A 120 -2.03 -5.85 -2.37
CA ALA A 120 -1.52 -4.95 -3.40
C ALA A 120 -0.25 -4.24 -2.91
N VAL A 121 0.92 -4.70 -3.34
CA VAL A 121 2.20 -4.09 -2.95
C VAL A 121 2.51 -2.91 -3.86
N VAL A 122 2.55 -1.73 -3.25
CA VAL A 122 2.68 -0.44 -3.91
C VAL A 122 4.15 -0.12 -4.15
N GLY A 123 4.67 -0.65 -5.25
CA GLY A 123 6.06 -0.51 -5.71
C GLY A 123 6.69 -1.86 -6.04
N VAL A 124 6.85 -2.14 -7.34
CA VAL A 124 7.40 -3.43 -7.80
C VAL A 124 8.79 -3.76 -7.24
N THR A 125 9.67 -2.78 -7.04
CA THR A 125 10.99 -3.04 -6.45
C THR A 125 10.92 -3.49 -5.00
N ALA A 126 9.98 -2.93 -4.21
CA ALA A 126 9.74 -3.37 -2.84
C ALA A 126 9.13 -4.78 -2.83
N TYR A 127 8.18 -5.07 -3.73
CA TYR A 127 7.66 -6.42 -3.92
C TYR A 127 8.77 -7.44 -4.21
N ARG A 128 9.61 -7.16 -5.23
CA ARG A 128 10.74 -8.01 -5.62
C ARG A 128 11.67 -8.30 -4.44
N SER A 129 11.96 -7.28 -3.63
CA SER A 129 12.87 -7.38 -2.48
C SER A 129 12.23 -8.13 -1.30
N ALA A 130 10.94 -7.90 -1.04
CA ALA A 130 10.21 -8.50 0.06
C ALA A 130 9.97 -10.01 -0.16
N PHE A 131 9.67 -10.41 -1.40
CA PHE A 131 9.32 -11.80 -1.73
C PHE A 131 10.41 -12.58 -2.47
N GLY A 132 11.54 -11.94 -2.80
CA GLY A 132 12.66 -12.60 -3.48
C GLY A 132 12.38 -12.92 -4.95
N GLU A 133 11.59 -12.10 -5.63
CA GLU A 133 11.10 -12.35 -7.00
C GLU A 133 11.63 -11.31 -8.00
N PRO A 134 12.93 -11.32 -8.36
CA PRO A 134 13.57 -10.23 -9.08
C PRO A 134 12.98 -9.90 -10.46
N LYS A 135 12.26 -10.84 -11.08
CA LYS A 135 11.67 -10.71 -12.41
C LYS A 135 10.21 -10.25 -12.40
N ALA A 136 9.60 -10.07 -11.22
CA ALA A 136 8.21 -9.65 -11.07
C ALA A 136 7.93 -8.34 -11.82
N ARG A 137 6.76 -8.23 -12.44
CA ARG A 137 6.33 -7.04 -13.20
C ARG A 137 5.12 -6.40 -12.54
N ILE A 138 4.77 -5.18 -12.93
CA ILE A 138 3.51 -4.56 -12.53
C ILE A 138 2.35 -5.41 -13.05
N GLY A 139 1.34 -5.64 -12.22
CA GLY A 139 0.21 -6.52 -12.54
C GLY A 139 -0.08 -7.58 -11.48
N PRO A 140 -1.02 -8.51 -11.79
CA PRO A 140 -1.23 -9.69 -10.97
C PRO A 140 0.02 -10.58 -10.99
N GLN A 141 0.29 -11.26 -9.88
CA GLN A 141 1.41 -12.18 -9.71
C GLN A 141 0.89 -13.61 -9.57
N ASP A 142 1.72 -14.58 -9.96
CA ASP A 142 1.42 -16.01 -9.76
C ASP A 142 1.48 -16.41 -8.29
N ARG A 143 2.21 -15.64 -7.46
CA ARG A 143 2.27 -15.84 -6.01
C ARG A 143 0.87 -15.67 -5.38
N MET A 144 0.55 -16.61 -4.51
CA MET A 144 -0.51 -16.48 -3.51
C MET A 144 0.06 -16.56 -2.09
N ILE A 145 -0.67 -15.99 -1.13
CA ILE A 145 -0.40 -16.14 0.32
C ILE A 145 -1.65 -16.74 0.95
N GLY A 146 -1.65 -18.05 1.20
CA GLY A 146 -2.88 -18.78 1.46
C GLY A 146 -3.86 -18.62 0.29
N GLY A 147 -5.08 -18.15 0.56
CA GLY A 147 -6.06 -17.81 -0.47
C GLY A 147 -5.93 -16.39 -1.04
N THR A 148 -5.04 -15.55 -0.51
CA THR A 148 -4.86 -14.17 -0.95
C THR A 148 -4.06 -14.12 -2.25
N ARG A 149 -4.61 -13.46 -3.26
CA ARG A 149 -3.93 -13.16 -4.53
C ARG A 149 -3.05 -11.93 -4.39
N VAL A 150 -1.97 -11.82 -5.17
CA VAL A 150 -1.02 -10.71 -5.03
C VAL A 150 -0.93 -9.87 -6.30
N TRP A 151 -0.89 -8.55 -6.13
CA TRP A 151 -0.74 -7.58 -7.21
C TRP A 151 0.43 -6.64 -6.91
N ALA A 152 1.32 -6.44 -7.88
CA ALA A 152 2.38 -5.44 -7.78
C ALA A 152 1.94 -4.16 -8.50
N LEU A 153 1.87 -3.05 -7.77
CA LEU A 153 1.43 -1.75 -8.27
C LEU A 153 2.61 -0.79 -8.48
N PRO A 154 2.45 0.26 -9.31
CA PRO A 154 3.47 1.28 -9.46
C PRO A 154 3.62 2.10 -8.19
N ASN A 155 4.82 2.60 -7.91
CA ASN A 155 5.07 3.45 -6.74
C ASN A 155 4.47 4.86 -6.98
N PRO A 156 3.55 5.35 -6.12
CA PRO A 156 2.84 6.62 -6.28
C PRO A 156 3.67 7.86 -5.91
N SER A 157 4.90 7.69 -5.43
CA SER A 157 5.81 8.80 -5.16
C SER A 157 5.90 9.73 -6.38
N GLY A 158 5.82 11.04 -6.14
CA GLY A 158 5.96 12.06 -7.19
C GLY A 158 7.32 12.04 -7.89
N LEU A 159 8.33 11.36 -7.31
CA LEU A 159 9.64 11.15 -7.92
C LEU A 159 9.64 10.08 -9.02
N ASN A 160 8.59 9.25 -9.11
CA ASN A 160 8.46 8.23 -10.14
C ASN A 160 7.91 8.84 -11.44
N ALA A 161 8.79 9.33 -12.31
CA ALA A 161 8.45 9.98 -13.57
C ALA A 161 7.95 9.02 -14.66
N HIS A 162 8.20 7.70 -14.52
CA HIS A 162 7.84 6.71 -15.54
C HIS A 162 6.34 6.40 -15.60
N TRP A 163 5.59 6.74 -14.56
CA TRP A 163 4.16 6.47 -14.47
C TRP A 163 3.41 7.78 -14.33
N THR A 164 2.47 8.05 -15.24
CA THR A 164 1.52 9.16 -15.09
C THR A 164 0.44 8.77 -14.08
N ALA A 165 -0.25 9.76 -13.48
CA ALA A 165 -1.37 9.46 -12.58
C ALA A 165 -2.48 8.67 -13.30
N ALA A 166 -2.72 8.95 -14.58
CA ALA A 166 -3.69 8.23 -15.41
C ALA A 166 -3.29 6.76 -15.58
N ALA A 167 -2.04 6.47 -15.98
CA ALA A 167 -1.57 5.09 -16.13
C ALA A 167 -1.60 4.30 -14.80
N MET A 168 -1.31 4.97 -13.67
CA MET A 168 -1.49 4.34 -12.36
C MET A 168 -2.98 4.05 -12.08
N ALA A 169 -3.88 4.99 -12.37
CA ALA A 169 -5.30 4.81 -12.15
C ALA A 169 -5.89 3.68 -13.01
N GLU A 170 -5.42 3.52 -14.25
CA GLU A 170 -5.76 2.37 -15.09
C GLU A 170 -5.36 1.06 -14.42
N GLU A 171 -4.12 0.96 -13.92
CA GLU A 171 -3.64 -0.25 -13.26
C GLU A 171 -4.38 -0.58 -11.96
N TYR A 172 -4.65 0.43 -11.14
CA TYR A 172 -5.46 0.28 -9.93
C TYR A 172 -6.91 -0.11 -10.31
N GLY A 173 -7.44 0.42 -11.41
CA GLY A 173 -8.75 0.07 -11.94
C GLY A 173 -8.85 -1.41 -12.36
N ARG A 174 -7.78 -1.97 -12.95
CA ARG A 174 -7.70 -3.41 -13.24
C ARG A 174 -7.74 -4.26 -11.97
N LEU A 175 -7.00 -3.85 -10.93
CA LEU A 175 -7.06 -4.51 -9.63
C LEU A 175 -8.47 -4.41 -9.02
N ARG A 176 -9.11 -3.24 -9.09
CA ARG A 176 -10.48 -3.05 -8.60
C ARG A 176 -11.46 -3.99 -9.29
N ALA A 177 -11.41 -4.05 -10.63
CA ALA A 177 -12.26 -4.94 -11.40
C ALA A 177 -12.10 -6.40 -10.97
N ALA A 178 -10.85 -6.86 -10.84
CA ALA A 178 -10.55 -8.22 -10.38
C ALA A 178 -11.07 -8.49 -8.94
N ALA A 179 -10.95 -7.51 -8.04
CA ALA A 179 -11.46 -7.64 -6.68
C ALA A 179 -13.01 -7.69 -6.61
N SER A 180 -13.70 -6.95 -7.49
CA SER A 180 -15.16 -6.95 -7.58
C SER A 180 -15.74 -8.18 -8.28
N GLU A 181 -15.07 -8.71 -9.30
CA GLU A 181 -15.46 -9.98 -9.93
C GLU A 181 -15.44 -11.12 -8.92
N ASP A 182 -14.40 -11.14 -8.10
CA ASP A 182 -14.31 -12.09 -7.02
C ASP A 182 -15.52 -11.91 -6.05
N ASP A 183 -16.05 -10.69 -5.81
CA ASP A 183 -17.13 -10.42 -4.81
C ASP A 183 -18.46 -11.08 -5.24
N GLY A 184 -18.62 -11.33 -6.54
CA GLY A 184 -19.77 -12.05 -7.11
C GLY A 184 -19.69 -13.59 -7.05
N VAL A 185 -18.58 -14.17 -6.59
CA VAL A 185 -18.30 -15.63 -6.67
C VAL A 185 -18.46 -16.36 -5.31
N GLY A 186 -19.27 -15.86 -4.38
CA GLY A 186 -19.73 -16.64 -3.21
C GLY A 186 -21.09 -16.15 -2.74
N LEU A 187 -22.17 -16.95 -2.72
CA LEU A 187 -22.32 -18.35 -2.30
C LEU A 187 -23.23 -19.13 -3.29
N PRO A 188 -22.97 -20.42 -3.61
CA PRO A 188 -24.09 -21.34 -3.81
C PRO A 188 -24.77 -21.57 -2.45
N GLY A 189 -26.11 -21.50 -2.45
CA GLY A 189 -26.95 -21.69 -1.27
C GLY A 189 -26.89 -23.08 -0.65
#